data_AF-A0A7C6A561-F1
#
_entry.id   AF-A0A7C6A561-F1
#
_cell.length_a   1.000
_cell.length_b   1.000
_cell.length_c   1.000
_cell.angle_alpha   90.00
_cell.angle_beta   90.00
_cell.angle_gamma   90.00
#
_symmetry.space_group_name_H-M   'P 1'
#
loop_
_entity.id
_entity.type
_entity.pdbx_description
1 polymer ?
#
loop_
_entity_poly.entity_id
_entity_poly.type
_entity_poly.pdbx_seq_one_letter_code
_entity_poly.pdbx_strand_id
1 'polypeptide(L)'
;MIVAPYYRTYSQIGADHSRIAQLDLGSQFSGNYGIEFRTMVHLTETADSQRLFQYGMGCYNALIALFVPKLLVGADQKERLFLPVPSPRDQSEYARLVLMQGGVPTGPFSAFEQFWYFGAAWYYLLARAMRFLWERALRGDEWAQTSYAASLMYVVGAVVNDLHTAWVPAVQFVLPLAIVYRLLSSSKRSVAKWSSVSPNITAPVAPLLQHRASRVIIPLGPSWKQ
;
A
#
# COMPACT_ATOMS: atom_id res chain seq x y z
N MET A 1 3.27 7.62 22.96
CA MET A 1 2.21 6.72 22.46
C MET A 1 2.56 5.29 22.84
N ILE A 2 2.03 4.77 23.96
CA ILE A 2 2.10 3.34 24.30
C ILE A 2 0.66 2.94 24.62
N VAL A 3 0.00 2.31 23.65
CA VAL A 3 -1.36 1.77 23.80
C VAL A 3 -1.22 0.28 24.12
N ALA A 4 -1.85 -0.16 25.21
CA ALA A 4 -1.94 -1.57 25.63
C ALA A 4 -0.58 -2.32 25.68
N PRO A 5 0.25 -2.12 26.72
CA PRO A 5 1.57 -2.74 26.83
C PRO A 5 1.52 -4.27 26.77
N TYR A 6 0.44 -4.89 27.25
CA TYR A 6 0.24 -6.33 27.16
C TYR A 6 -0.09 -6.79 25.74
N TYR A 7 -0.86 -6.01 24.97
CA TYR A 7 -1.13 -6.32 23.57
C TYR A 7 0.17 -6.40 22.77
N ARG A 8 1.09 -5.44 22.98
CA ARG A 8 2.40 -5.42 22.33
C ARG A 8 3.24 -6.67 22.64
N THR A 9 3.13 -7.22 23.84
CA THR A 9 3.89 -8.43 24.22
C THR A 9 3.41 -9.65 23.44
N TYR A 10 2.10 -9.76 23.19
CA TYR A 10 1.49 -10.91 22.54
C TYR A 10 1.27 -10.75 21.03
N SER A 11 1.38 -9.54 20.50
CA SER A 11 1.24 -9.22 19.06
C SER A 11 2.57 -9.23 18.29
N GLN A 12 3.70 -9.49 18.94
CA GLN A 12 5.01 -9.54 18.30
C GLN A 12 5.22 -10.82 17.49
N ILE A 13 6.13 -10.74 16.51
CA ILE A 13 6.53 -11.90 15.70
C ILE A 13 7.20 -12.92 16.64
N GLY A 14 6.66 -14.15 16.68
CA GLY A 14 7.13 -15.22 17.56
C GLY A 14 6.48 -15.26 18.94
N ALA A 15 5.50 -14.39 19.22
CA ALA A 15 4.75 -14.42 20.46
C ALA A 15 3.62 -15.48 20.46
N ASP A 16 3.23 -15.91 21.67
CA ASP A 16 2.07 -16.80 21.85
C ASP A 16 0.76 -16.04 21.61
N HIS A 17 0.20 -16.21 20.40
CA HIS A 17 -1.03 -15.54 19.98
C HIS A 17 -2.29 -16.10 20.64
N SER A 18 -2.23 -17.24 21.33
CA SER A 18 -3.40 -17.82 22.01
C SER A 18 -3.94 -16.94 23.15
N ARG A 19 -3.06 -16.09 23.70
CA ARG A 19 -3.37 -15.18 24.80
C ARG A 19 -3.95 -13.84 24.35
N ILE A 20 -3.96 -13.54 23.05
CA ILE A 20 -4.55 -12.29 22.52
C ILE A 20 -6.05 -12.22 22.86
N ALA A 21 -6.75 -13.35 22.76
CA ALA A 21 -8.19 -13.43 23.08
C ALA A 21 -8.51 -13.26 24.58
N GLN A 22 -7.51 -13.36 25.45
CA GLN A 22 -7.66 -13.26 26.91
C GLN A 22 -7.33 -11.87 27.45
N LEU A 23 -6.98 -10.91 26.59
CA LEU A 23 -6.73 -9.54 27.01
C LEU A 23 -8.02 -8.86 27.44
N ASP A 24 -8.09 -8.48 28.71
CA ASP A 24 -9.07 -7.49 29.19
C ASP A 24 -8.62 -6.10 28.74
N LEU A 25 -9.20 -5.64 27.64
CA LEU A 25 -8.91 -4.32 27.09
C LEU A 25 -9.44 -3.19 28.00
N GLY A 26 -10.51 -3.42 28.76
CA GLY A 26 -11.16 -2.40 29.58
C GLY A 26 -10.24 -1.89 30.70
N SER A 27 -9.56 -2.80 31.40
CA SER A 27 -8.59 -2.45 32.44
C SER A 27 -7.26 -1.91 31.88
N GLN A 28 -6.92 -2.21 30.61
CA GLN A 28 -5.75 -1.65 29.92
C GLN A 28 -5.98 -0.19 29.51
N PHE A 29 -7.25 0.21 29.39
CA PHE A 29 -7.67 1.57 29.09
C PHE A 29 -8.02 2.36 30.37
N SER A 30 -7.12 2.39 31.37
CA SER A 30 -7.12 3.41 32.43
C SER A 30 -5.79 4.20 32.48
N GLY A 31 -5.67 5.33 31.77
CA GLY A 31 -4.46 6.15 31.72
C GLY A 31 -4.53 7.37 30.79
N ASN A 32 -3.54 8.27 30.88
CA ASN A 32 -3.35 9.40 29.95
C ASN A 32 -2.86 8.86 28.58
N TYR A 33 -3.78 8.61 27.64
CA TYR A 33 -3.39 8.20 26.28
C TYR A 33 -2.82 9.36 25.47
N GLY A 34 -2.07 9.01 24.42
CA GLY A 34 -1.72 9.95 23.38
C GLY A 34 -2.96 10.59 22.76
N ILE A 35 -2.81 11.84 22.32
CA ILE A 35 -3.91 12.62 21.78
C ILE A 35 -4.59 11.93 20.59
N GLU A 36 -3.85 11.21 19.74
CA GLU A 36 -4.43 10.52 18.58
C GLU A 36 -5.40 9.40 18.99
N PHE A 37 -5.07 8.65 20.05
CA PHE A 37 -5.94 7.57 20.52
C PHE A 37 -7.22 8.11 21.17
N ARG A 38 -7.12 9.19 21.96
CA ARG A 38 -8.31 9.84 22.53
C ARG A 38 -9.21 10.41 21.44
N THR A 39 -8.60 11.04 20.44
CA THR A 39 -9.29 11.55 19.25
C THR A 39 -10.04 10.43 18.54
N MET A 40 -9.36 9.31 18.30
CA MET A 40 -9.94 8.12 17.66
C MET A 40 -11.17 7.62 18.43
N VAL A 41 -11.09 7.45 19.75
CA VAL A 41 -12.21 6.97 20.58
C VAL A 41 -13.40 7.91 20.51
N HIS A 42 -13.20 9.22 20.67
CA HIS A 42 -14.31 10.19 20.62
C HIS A 42 -14.94 10.28 19.22
N LEU A 43 -14.12 10.19 18.18
CA LEU A 43 -14.61 10.17 16.81
C LEU A 43 -15.39 8.89 16.51
N THR A 44 -14.93 7.73 16.97
CA THR A 44 -15.64 6.45 16.85
C THR A 44 -16.99 6.50 17.58
N GLU A 45 -17.02 7.00 18.81
CA GLU A 45 -18.26 7.16 19.59
C GLU A 45 -19.25 8.11 18.89
N THR A 46 -18.75 9.24 18.37
CA THR A 46 -19.56 10.19 17.61
C THR A 46 -20.11 9.52 16.34
N ALA A 47 -19.26 8.80 15.61
CA ALA A 47 -19.66 8.12 14.38
C ALA A 47 -20.73 7.05 14.63
N ASP A 48 -20.61 6.27 15.70
CA ASP A 48 -21.57 5.22 16.03
C ASP A 48 -22.90 5.79 16.56
N SER A 49 -22.83 6.75 17.48
CA SER A 49 -24.03 7.38 18.08
C SER A 49 -24.86 8.17 17.06
N GLN A 50 -24.19 8.88 16.14
CA GLN A 50 -24.85 9.68 15.10
C GLN A 50 -25.02 8.92 13.77
N ARG A 51 -24.58 7.66 13.71
CA ARG A 51 -24.63 6.79 12.50
C ARG A 51 -23.98 7.45 11.27
N LEU A 52 -22.88 8.17 11.46
CA LEU A 52 -22.15 8.90 10.42
C LEU A 52 -21.16 7.98 9.68
N PHE A 53 -21.68 6.92 9.07
CA PHE A 53 -20.88 6.01 8.26
C PHE A 53 -20.86 6.45 6.79
N GLN A 54 -19.69 6.33 6.16
CA GLN A 54 -19.48 6.82 4.80
C GLN A 54 -19.66 5.75 3.72
N TYR A 55 -19.68 4.47 4.09
CA TYR A 55 -19.89 3.32 3.18
C TYR A 55 -18.97 3.35 1.93
N GLY A 56 -17.74 3.83 2.08
CA GLY A 56 -16.76 3.92 0.98
C GLY A 56 -16.83 5.21 0.16
N MET A 57 -17.79 6.12 0.41
CA MET A 57 -17.86 7.41 -0.29
C MET A 57 -16.60 8.26 -0.06
N GLY A 58 -16.02 8.23 1.14
CA GLY A 58 -14.76 8.91 1.42
C GLY A 58 -13.58 8.33 0.62
N CYS A 59 -13.51 7.01 0.48
CA CYS A 59 -12.52 6.37 -0.39
C CYS A 59 -12.71 6.76 -1.86
N TYR A 60 -13.96 6.83 -2.34
CA TYR A 60 -14.27 7.30 -3.70
C TYR A 60 -13.82 8.75 -3.92
N ASN A 61 -14.17 9.65 -3.01
CA ASN A 61 -13.73 11.05 -3.07
C ASN A 61 -12.21 11.17 -3.05
N ALA A 62 -11.51 10.37 -2.23
CA ALA A 62 -10.04 10.33 -2.24
C ALA A 62 -9.47 9.88 -3.59
N LEU A 63 -10.09 8.88 -4.25
CA LEU A 63 -9.69 8.47 -5.60
C LEU A 63 -9.86 9.61 -6.61
N ILE A 64 -11.01 10.29 -6.61
CA ILE A 64 -11.24 11.45 -7.49
C ILE A 64 -10.23 12.57 -7.20
N ALA A 65 -9.96 12.84 -5.93
CA ALA A 65 -9.01 13.86 -5.52
C ALA A 65 -7.60 13.59 -6.07
N LEU A 66 -7.13 12.35 -5.96
CA LEU A 66 -5.77 11.94 -6.32
C LEU A 66 -5.58 11.68 -7.81
N PHE A 67 -6.55 11.04 -8.47
CA PHE A 67 -6.37 10.50 -9.82
C PHE A 67 -7.04 11.32 -10.93
N VAL A 68 -7.99 12.20 -10.61
CA VAL A 68 -8.61 13.07 -11.60
C VAL A 68 -7.90 14.44 -11.57
N PRO A 69 -7.01 14.73 -12.52
CA PRO A 69 -6.30 16.00 -12.55
C PRO A 69 -7.26 17.14 -12.90
N LYS A 70 -7.28 18.16 -12.03
CA LYS A 70 -8.10 19.38 -12.19
C LYS A 70 -7.80 20.10 -13.51
N LEU A 71 -6.56 20.00 -14.00
CA LEU A 71 -6.12 20.64 -15.24
C LEU A 71 -6.76 20.06 -16.49
N LEU A 72 -7.05 18.75 -16.52
CA LEU A 72 -7.61 18.10 -17.71
C LEU A 72 -9.14 18.21 -17.76
N VAL A 73 -9.79 18.07 -16.60
CA VAL A 73 -11.26 17.96 -16.53
C VAL A 73 -11.93 19.29 -16.19
N GLY A 74 -11.17 20.25 -15.65
CA GLY A 74 -11.69 21.52 -15.15
C GLY A 74 -12.10 21.45 -13.67
N ALA A 75 -12.14 22.62 -13.02
CA ALA A 75 -12.45 22.76 -11.60
C ALA A 75 -13.86 22.28 -11.28
N ASP A 76 -14.85 22.88 -11.94
CA ASP A 76 -16.26 22.67 -11.66
C ASP A 76 -16.69 21.23 -11.93
N GLN A 77 -16.14 20.64 -13.00
CA GLN A 77 -16.45 19.28 -13.38
C GLN A 77 -15.84 18.27 -12.39
N LYS A 78 -14.63 18.54 -11.87
CA LYS A 78 -14.05 17.74 -10.79
C LYS A 78 -14.86 17.87 -9.50
N GLU A 79 -15.33 19.07 -9.18
CA GLU A 79 -16.14 19.31 -7.99
C GLU A 79 -17.45 18.52 -8.01
N ARG A 80 -18.11 18.45 -9.16
CA ARG A 80 -19.33 17.64 -9.38
C ARG A 80 -19.13 16.14 -9.22
N LEU A 81 -17.90 15.65 -9.32
CA LEU A 81 -17.59 14.23 -9.10
C LEU A 81 -17.53 13.89 -7.61
N PHE A 82 -17.39 14.86 -6.71
CA PHE A 82 -17.37 14.57 -5.29
C PHE A 82 -18.77 14.28 -4.76
N LEU A 83 -18.89 13.20 -3.99
CA LEU A 83 -20.11 12.90 -3.26
C LEU A 83 -20.13 13.69 -1.95
N PRO A 84 -21.30 14.14 -1.47
CA PRO A 84 -21.43 14.68 -0.13
C PRO A 84 -21.22 13.54 0.88
N VAL A 85 -20.30 13.73 1.83
CA VAL A 85 -19.91 12.68 2.77
C VAL A 85 -20.21 13.13 4.20
N PRO A 86 -21.01 12.37 4.98
CA PRO A 86 -21.18 12.63 6.40
C PRO A 86 -19.87 12.38 7.13
N SER A 87 -19.43 13.34 7.94
CA SER A 87 -18.13 13.31 8.61
C SER A 87 -18.31 13.68 10.09
N PRO A 88 -17.98 12.76 11.03
CA PRO A 88 -17.92 13.06 12.46
C PRO A 88 -16.93 14.20 12.76
N ARG A 89 -15.94 14.40 11.88
CA ARG A 89 -14.95 15.49 11.99
C ARG A 89 -15.59 16.87 11.85
N ASP A 90 -16.70 16.97 11.13
CA ASP A 90 -17.41 18.22 10.90
C ASP A 90 -18.53 18.48 11.92
N GLN A 91 -19.06 17.43 12.54
CA GLN A 91 -20.21 17.51 13.45
C GLN A 91 -19.85 17.52 14.95
N SER A 92 -18.65 17.07 15.33
CA SER A 92 -18.20 17.10 16.72
C SER A 92 -17.38 18.35 17.02
N GLU A 93 -17.90 19.22 17.90
CA GLU A 93 -17.14 20.39 18.39
C GLU A 93 -15.84 19.97 19.07
N TYR A 94 -15.87 18.86 19.82
CA TYR A 94 -14.68 18.26 20.42
C TYR A 94 -13.69 17.79 19.34
N ALA A 95 -14.17 17.11 18.30
CA ALA A 95 -13.33 16.70 17.19
C ALA A 95 -12.69 17.91 16.52
N ARG A 96 -13.46 18.97 16.24
CA ARG A 96 -12.91 20.21 15.66
C ARG A 96 -11.82 20.82 16.54
N LEU A 97 -12.03 20.90 17.85
CA LEU A 97 -11.05 21.39 18.82
C LEU A 97 -9.77 20.55 18.85
N VAL A 98 -9.91 19.22 18.87
CA VAL A 98 -8.75 18.32 18.97
C VAL A 98 -8.00 18.20 17.63
N LEU A 99 -8.72 18.21 16.50
CA LEU A 99 -8.14 18.30 15.15
C LEU A 99 -7.36 19.62 14.99
N MET A 100 -7.89 20.74 15.48
CA MET A 100 -7.20 22.04 15.49
C MET A 100 -5.93 22.04 16.35
N GLN A 101 -5.88 21.23 17.41
CA GLN A 101 -4.70 21.07 18.27
C GLN A 101 -3.66 20.09 17.69
N GLY A 102 -3.82 19.65 16.44
CA GLY A 102 -2.91 18.73 15.76
C GLY A 102 -3.20 17.25 16.03
N GLY A 103 -4.34 16.91 16.62
CA GLY A 103 -4.81 15.53 16.68
C GLY A 103 -5.10 15.02 15.27
N VAL A 104 -4.45 13.95 14.85
CA VAL A 104 -4.70 13.32 13.55
C VAL A 104 -5.57 12.09 13.77
N PRO A 105 -6.74 11.98 13.11
CA PRO A 105 -7.55 10.77 13.14
C PRO A 105 -6.74 9.65 12.50
N THR A 106 -6.66 8.50 13.15
CA THR A 106 -5.82 7.38 12.72
C THR A 106 -6.52 6.50 11.69
N GLY A 107 -5.74 5.66 11.01
CA GLY A 107 -6.25 4.69 10.03
C GLY A 107 -7.42 3.84 10.56
N PRO A 108 -7.36 3.26 11.77
CA PRO A 108 -8.46 2.50 12.36
C PRO A 108 -9.77 3.29 12.46
N PHE A 109 -9.72 4.56 12.85
CA PHE A 109 -10.93 5.38 12.84
C PHE A 109 -11.43 5.60 11.40
N SER A 110 -10.55 5.93 10.46
CA SER A 110 -10.94 6.05 9.04
C SER A 110 -11.61 4.77 8.53
N ALA A 111 -11.09 3.59 8.85
CA ALA A 111 -11.70 2.32 8.47
C ALA A 111 -13.08 2.09 9.13
N PHE A 112 -13.23 2.48 10.39
CA PHE A 112 -14.50 2.43 11.11
C PHE A 112 -15.53 3.43 10.53
N GLU A 113 -15.10 4.64 10.22
CA GLU A 113 -15.89 5.68 9.57
C GLU A 113 -16.38 5.23 8.18
N GLN A 114 -15.54 4.51 7.42
CA GLN A 114 -15.92 3.99 6.10
C GLN A 114 -16.86 2.79 6.18
N PHE A 115 -16.55 1.78 7.00
CA PHE A 115 -17.16 0.46 6.90
C PHE A 115 -17.61 -0.11 8.24
N TRP A 116 -17.69 0.71 9.29
CA TRP A 116 -17.96 0.24 10.64
C TRP A 116 -16.95 -0.85 11.06
N TYR A 117 -17.36 -1.85 11.84
CA TYR A 117 -16.48 -2.97 12.21
C TYR A 117 -16.01 -3.81 11.01
N PHE A 118 -16.66 -3.73 9.83
CA PHE A 118 -16.14 -4.36 8.61
C PHE A 118 -14.84 -3.72 8.12
N GLY A 119 -14.47 -2.52 8.61
CA GLY A 119 -13.17 -1.91 8.36
C GLY A 119 -12.00 -2.82 8.78
N ALA A 120 -12.18 -3.65 9.81
CA ALA A 120 -11.18 -4.65 10.22
C ALA A 120 -10.91 -5.70 9.12
N ALA A 121 -11.94 -6.09 8.37
CA ALA A 121 -11.78 -6.99 7.23
C ALA A 121 -10.90 -6.36 6.14
N TRP A 122 -10.95 -5.03 5.97
CA TRP A 122 -10.10 -4.32 5.02
C TRP A 122 -8.62 -4.42 5.38
N TYR A 123 -8.27 -4.27 6.66
CA TYR A 123 -6.90 -4.49 7.14
C TYR A 123 -6.45 -5.93 7.01
N TYR A 124 -7.35 -6.90 7.22
CA TYR A 124 -7.06 -8.30 6.96
C TYR A 124 -6.71 -8.53 5.47
N LEU A 125 -7.52 -7.99 4.55
CA LEU A 125 -7.26 -8.08 3.12
C LEU A 125 -5.93 -7.41 2.73
N LEU A 126 -5.65 -6.23 3.30
CA LEU A 126 -4.40 -5.51 3.08
C LEU A 126 -3.19 -6.32 3.54
N ALA A 127 -3.25 -6.88 4.75
CA ALA A 127 -2.20 -7.74 5.30
C ALA A 127 -2.03 -9.01 4.45
N ARG A 128 -3.12 -9.62 3.99
CA ARG A 128 -3.10 -10.80 3.11
C ARG A 128 -2.45 -10.49 1.76
N ALA A 129 -2.74 -9.32 1.17
CA ALA A 129 -2.14 -8.86 -0.08
C ALA A 129 -0.63 -8.61 0.09
N MET A 130 -0.22 -7.95 1.17
CA MET A 130 1.19 -7.74 1.47
C MET A 130 1.94 -9.04 1.72
N ARG A 131 1.32 -10.00 2.43
CA ARG A 131 1.88 -11.35 2.59
C ARG A 131 2.07 -12.06 1.25
N PHE A 132 1.12 -11.95 0.34
CA PHE A 132 1.24 -12.54 -0.99
C PHE A 132 2.41 -11.93 -1.79
N LEU A 133 2.54 -10.60 -1.78
CA LEU A 133 3.66 -9.92 -2.42
C LEU A 133 4.99 -10.32 -1.79
N TRP A 134 5.06 -10.41 -0.46
CA TRP A 134 6.25 -10.83 0.28
C TRP A 134 6.69 -12.26 -0.07
N GLU A 135 5.77 -13.24 -0.04
CA GLU A 135 6.07 -14.64 -0.36
C GLU A 135 6.54 -14.81 -1.82
N ARG A 136 6.03 -14.00 -2.74
CA ARG A 136 6.52 -13.97 -4.14
C ARG A 136 7.88 -13.30 -4.24
N ALA A 137 8.08 -12.18 -3.55
CA ALA A 137 9.34 -11.47 -3.53
C ALA A 137 10.50 -12.35 -3.04
N LEU A 138 10.27 -13.17 -2.01
CA LEU A 138 11.25 -14.15 -1.50
C LEU A 138 11.59 -15.26 -2.49
N ARG A 139 10.70 -15.55 -3.46
CA ARG A 139 10.94 -16.53 -4.53
C ARG A 139 11.70 -15.94 -5.73
N GLY A 140 12.14 -14.68 -5.65
CA GLY A 140 12.89 -14.01 -6.72
C GLY A 140 11.99 -13.36 -7.78
N ASP A 141 10.70 -13.18 -7.52
CA ASP A 141 9.80 -12.46 -8.43
C ASP A 141 10.06 -10.95 -8.37
N GLU A 142 10.76 -10.43 -9.38
CA GLU A 142 11.12 -9.01 -9.51
C GLU A 142 9.90 -8.08 -9.41
N TRP A 143 8.77 -8.43 -10.03
CA TRP A 143 7.56 -7.60 -9.98
C TRP A 143 7.02 -7.51 -8.56
N ALA A 144 7.03 -8.63 -7.84
CA ALA A 144 6.58 -8.68 -6.46
C ALA A 144 7.54 -7.95 -5.52
N GLN A 145 8.85 -8.02 -5.75
CA GLN A 145 9.86 -7.26 -5.00
C GLN A 145 9.64 -5.76 -5.13
N THR A 146 9.52 -5.25 -6.37
CA THR A 146 9.28 -3.82 -6.61
C THR A 146 7.94 -3.37 -6.06
N SER A 147 6.87 -4.15 -6.29
CA SER A 147 5.52 -3.82 -5.81
C SER A 147 5.46 -3.81 -4.29
N TYR A 148 6.09 -4.77 -3.61
CA TYR A 148 6.16 -4.82 -2.15
C TYR A 148 6.89 -3.61 -1.59
N ALA A 149 8.09 -3.31 -2.12
CA ALA A 149 8.90 -2.17 -1.67
C ALA A 149 8.18 -0.83 -1.87
N ALA A 150 7.55 -0.62 -3.03
CA ALA A 150 6.79 0.59 -3.33
C ALA A 150 5.53 0.73 -2.46
N SER A 151 4.89 -0.38 -2.11
CA SER A 151 3.65 -0.37 -1.32
C SER A 151 3.87 -0.18 0.18
N LEU A 152 5.03 -0.59 0.70
CA LEU A 152 5.27 -0.68 2.15
C LEU A 152 5.01 0.64 2.88
N MET A 153 5.52 1.76 2.36
CA MET A 153 5.34 3.08 2.98
C MET A 153 3.87 3.50 3.06
N TYR A 154 3.11 3.25 1.99
CA TYR A 154 1.69 3.61 1.92
C TYR A 154 0.83 2.72 2.79
N VAL A 155 1.17 1.43 2.92
CA VAL A 155 0.48 0.51 3.83
C VAL A 155 0.67 0.95 5.28
N VAL A 156 1.87 1.39 5.66
CA VAL A 156 2.10 2.00 6.98
C VAL A 156 1.28 3.29 7.13
N GLY A 157 1.27 4.15 6.10
CA GLY A 157 0.42 5.34 6.05
C GLY A 157 -1.07 5.03 6.24
N ALA A 158 -1.54 3.90 5.74
CA ALA A 158 -2.95 3.49 5.86
C ALA A 158 -3.35 3.06 7.26
N VAL A 159 -2.38 2.64 8.07
CA VAL A 159 -2.59 2.31 9.48
C VAL A 159 -2.44 3.56 10.34
N VAL A 160 -1.46 4.41 10.04
CA VAL A 160 -1.14 5.57 10.88
C VAL A 160 -2.08 6.74 10.63
N ASN A 161 -2.36 7.06 9.37
CA ASN A 161 -3.10 8.26 8.98
C ASN A 161 -4.51 7.91 8.51
N ASP A 162 -4.65 7.34 7.30
CA ASP A 162 -5.98 7.21 6.69
C ASP A 162 -6.03 6.03 5.72
N LEU A 163 -7.11 5.25 5.79
CA LEU A 163 -7.29 4.01 5.04
C LEU A 163 -7.11 4.19 3.52
N HIS A 164 -7.52 5.35 2.97
CA HIS A 164 -7.47 5.60 1.52
C HIS A 164 -6.03 5.64 0.97
N THR A 165 -5.02 5.88 1.81
CA THR A 165 -3.61 5.87 1.38
C THR A 165 -3.16 4.48 0.90
N ALA A 166 -3.83 3.40 1.31
CA ALA A 166 -3.58 2.04 0.84
C ALA A 166 -3.84 1.84 -0.67
N TRP A 167 -4.67 2.70 -1.27
CA TRP A 167 -5.07 2.58 -2.69
C TRP A 167 -4.04 3.21 -3.63
N VAL A 168 -3.27 4.18 -3.13
CA VAL A 168 -2.23 4.89 -3.88
C VAL A 168 -1.26 3.90 -4.53
N PRO A 169 -0.64 2.96 -3.80
CA PRO A 169 0.31 2.04 -4.41
C PRO A 169 -0.35 1.05 -5.36
N ALA A 170 -1.58 0.62 -5.06
CA ALA A 170 -2.33 -0.29 -5.91
C ALA A 170 -2.54 0.31 -7.32
N VAL A 171 -2.93 1.58 -7.37
CA VAL A 171 -3.24 2.27 -8.63
C VAL A 171 -1.99 2.86 -9.31
N GLN A 172 -1.04 3.43 -8.56
CA GLN A 172 0.13 4.09 -9.14
C GLN A 172 1.28 3.13 -9.49
N PHE A 173 1.47 2.07 -8.71
CA PHE A 173 2.62 1.19 -8.87
C PHE A 173 2.20 -0.22 -9.27
N VAL A 174 1.37 -0.89 -8.48
CA VAL A 174 1.06 -2.31 -8.67
C VAL A 174 0.37 -2.57 -10.01
N LEU A 175 -0.68 -1.81 -10.34
CA LEU A 175 -1.43 -1.96 -11.59
C LEU A 175 -0.58 -1.63 -12.83
N PRO A 176 0.08 -0.45 -12.93
CA PRO A 176 0.93 -0.14 -14.08
C PRO A 176 2.09 -1.12 -14.25
N LEU A 177 2.77 -1.49 -13.15
CA LEU A 177 3.85 -2.48 -13.20
C LEU A 177 3.33 -3.85 -13.65
N ALA A 178 2.14 -4.26 -13.20
CA ALA A 178 1.54 -5.52 -13.65
C ALA A 178 1.20 -5.49 -15.15
N ILE A 179 0.71 -4.36 -15.66
CA ILE A 179 0.42 -4.17 -17.10
C ILE A 179 1.73 -4.24 -17.90
N VAL A 180 2.74 -3.46 -17.52
CA VAL A 180 4.05 -3.44 -18.20
C VAL A 180 4.69 -4.82 -18.17
N TYR A 181 4.69 -5.50 -17.01
CA TYR A 181 5.23 -6.84 -16.87
C TYR A 181 4.50 -7.84 -17.79
N ARG A 182 3.15 -7.78 -17.85
CA ARG A 182 2.37 -8.62 -18.77
C ARG A 182 2.72 -8.35 -20.23
N LEU A 183 2.83 -7.08 -20.64
CA LEU A 183 3.18 -6.69 -22.01
C LEU A 183 4.61 -7.12 -22.40
N LEU A 184 5.57 -7.03 -21.48
CA LEU A 184 6.95 -7.47 -21.73
C LEU A 184 7.07 -9.00 -21.75
N SER A 185 6.31 -9.69 -20.89
CA SER A 185 6.31 -11.16 -20.83
C SER A 185 5.69 -11.82 -22.07
N SER A 186 4.71 -11.18 -22.71
CA SER A 186 4.13 -11.67 -23.98
C SER A 186 5.13 -11.59 -25.13
N SER A 187 5.97 -10.54 -25.15
CA SER A 187 7.05 -10.38 -26.14
C SER A 187 8.12 -11.47 -26.02
N LYS A 188 8.55 -11.82 -24.79
CA LYS A 188 9.51 -12.91 -24.56
C LYS A 188 9.01 -14.28 -25.05
N ARG A 189 7.70 -14.56 -24.95
CA ARG A 189 7.10 -15.80 -25.49
C ARG A 189 7.10 -15.83 -27.02
N SER A 190 6.88 -14.71 -27.68
CA SER A 190 6.93 -14.63 -29.14
C SER A 190 8.33 -14.90 -29.68
N VAL A 191 9.37 -14.36 -29.05
CA VAL A 191 10.77 -14.58 -29.47
C VAL A 191 11.21 -16.04 -29.23
N ALA A 192 10.87 -16.63 -28.08
CA ALA A 192 11.18 -18.04 -27.79
C ALA A 192 10.49 -19.00 -28.78
N LYS A 193 9.26 -18.68 -29.20
CA LYS A 193 8.53 -19.43 -30.23
C LYS A 193 9.21 -19.31 -31.60
N TRP A 194 9.73 -18.14 -31.97
CA TRP A 194 10.46 -17.96 -33.22
C TRP A 194 11.80 -18.71 -33.25
N SER A 195 12.54 -18.77 -32.13
CA SER A 195 13.78 -19.57 -32.06
C SER A 195 13.55 -21.08 -32.15
N SER A 196 12.34 -21.57 -31.82
CA SER A 196 11.96 -22.97 -32.00
C SER A 196 11.44 -23.30 -33.40
N VAL A 197 11.25 -22.28 -34.25
CA VAL A 197 10.69 -22.42 -35.61
C VAL A 197 11.76 -22.19 -36.69
N SER A 198 13.06 -22.21 -36.36
CA SER A 198 14.09 -22.41 -37.39
C SER A 198 14.09 -23.87 -37.83
N PRO A 199 13.62 -24.20 -39.06
CA PRO A 199 13.86 -25.51 -39.62
C PRO A 199 15.36 -25.61 -39.92
N ASN A 200 15.92 -26.82 -39.78
CA ASN A 200 17.23 -27.21 -40.30
C ASN A 200 17.53 -26.54 -41.65
N ILE A 201 18.29 -25.45 -41.66
CA ILE A 201 19.07 -25.05 -42.83
C ILE A 201 20.48 -25.54 -42.54
N THR A 202 20.67 -26.84 -42.72
CA THR A 202 21.99 -27.43 -42.95
C THR A 202 22.44 -27.00 -44.34
N ALA A 203 22.98 -25.78 -44.44
CA ALA A 203 23.84 -25.41 -45.56
C ALA A 203 25.29 -25.59 -45.10
N PRO A 204 26.09 -26.46 -45.72
CA PRO A 204 27.52 -26.51 -45.45
C PRO A 204 28.16 -25.31 -46.16
N VAL A 205 28.62 -24.33 -45.40
CA VAL A 205 29.53 -23.31 -45.93
C VAL A 205 30.83 -23.36 -45.16
N ALA A 206 31.88 -23.59 -45.94
CA ALA A 206 33.26 -23.91 -45.61
C ALA A 206 33.95 -22.93 -44.64
N PRO A 207 35.04 -23.37 -43.96
CA PRO A 207 35.79 -22.53 -43.05
C PRO A 207 36.67 -21.57 -43.85
N LEU A 208 36.35 -20.29 -43.83
CA LEU A 208 37.25 -19.25 -44.32
C LEU A 208 37.49 -18.21 -43.23
N LEU A 209 38.78 -18.13 -42.88
CA LEU A 209 39.47 -16.99 -42.28
C LEU A 209 39.42 -16.88 -40.74
N GLN A 210 40.22 -17.76 -40.13
CA GLN A 210 41.14 -17.34 -39.07
C GLN A 210 42.00 -16.17 -39.58
N HIS A 211 41.72 -14.94 -39.17
CA HIS A 211 42.71 -13.87 -38.96
C HIS A 211 42.04 -12.57 -38.51
N ARG A 212 42.05 -12.30 -37.19
CA ARG A 212 42.69 -11.10 -36.61
C ARG A 212 42.38 -10.96 -35.12
N ALA A 213 43.47 -10.91 -34.35
CA ALA A 213 43.60 -10.29 -33.04
C ALA A 213 42.93 -8.89 -33.02
N SER A 214 42.42 -8.37 -31.91
CA SER A 214 43.22 -8.10 -30.72
C SER A 214 42.35 -7.84 -29.48
N ARG A 215 42.90 -8.27 -28.34
CA ARG A 215 42.44 -7.96 -26.99
C ARG A 215 42.43 -6.43 -26.79
N VAL A 216 41.27 -5.87 -26.46
CA VAL A 216 41.20 -4.56 -25.79
C VAL A 216 41.12 -4.84 -24.29
N ILE A 217 42.26 -4.72 -23.63
CA ILE A 217 42.37 -4.68 -22.18
C ILE A 217 42.00 -3.25 -21.78
N ILE A 218 40.87 -3.08 -21.08
CA ILE A 218 40.50 -1.79 -20.48
C ILE A 218 41.13 -1.75 -19.08
N PRO A 219 41.97 -0.75 -18.76
CA PRO A 219 42.57 -0.63 -17.44
C PRO A 219 41.55 -0.16 -16.39
N LEU A 220 41.47 -0.89 -15.28
CA LEU A 220 40.77 -0.46 -14.07
C LEU A 220 41.61 0.62 -13.38
N GLY A 221 41.07 1.85 -13.36
CA GLY A 221 41.57 2.97 -12.56
C GLY A 221 41.09 2.93 -11.10
N PRO A 222 41.71 3.72 -10.20
CA PRO A 222 42.02 3.31 -8.84
C PRO A 222 40.91 3.54 -7.80
N SER A 223 41.02 2.75 -6.72
CA SER A 223 40.26 2.82 -5.48
C SER A 223 40.42 4.17 -4.78
N TRP A 224 39.32 4.80 -4.41
CA TRP A 224 39.31 5.87 -3.42
C TRP A 224 38.96 5.27 -2.05
N LYS A 225 39.98 5.09 -1.23
CA LYS A 225 39.88 5.11 0.23
C LYS A 225 40.30 6.50 0.68
N GLN A 226 39.37 7.23 1.31
CA GLN A 226 39.53 7.93 2.59
C GLN A 226 38.21 8.62 2.94
#